data_AF-A0A378MUG3-F1
#
_entry.id   AF-A0A378MUG3-F1
#
_cell.length_a   1.000
_cell.length_b   1.000
_cell.length_c   1.000
_cell.angle_alpha   90.00
_cell.angle_beta   90.00
_cell.angle_gamma   90.00
#
_symmetry.space_group_name_H-M   'P 1'
#
loop_
_entity.id
_entity.type
_entity.pdbx_description
1 polymer ?
#
loop_
_entity_poly.entity_id
_entity_poly.type
_entity_poly.pdbx_seq_one_letter_code
_entity_poly.pdbx_strand_id
1 'polypeptide(L)'
;MDNRLNRWVYIATLQSGNDDFTVSVVNHPEYGDLLEQEDTAGTISDSGKTLTWTALGNSSRITGATAELVVDLSDTSLPDPTTGKPHKPSLHHGKTLKIFGDGNTLNLANNINQGAGALYFSGNAVVTGANEMTTWLGAGISVDKNKNVEWQVHNPVGDRLSKIGEGTLTVSGKGKNLGSISVGDGTVILNQQAGENGEKSAFSEVGIVSGRPTVILNSADQVDPNSIYFGYRGGRLDLNGNSLTFNRIQNVDDGARIVNNNAGTAANISLVGQVFTANYVRTINFGEGYNADLFRSQGAYFVLENNAWKFISWNHDDAKKYVVEKKNKALENQLYAYNGYFGESDSSRENGKLNIHFKPINAGGSSF
;
A
#
# COMPACT_ATOMS: atom_id res chain seq x y z
N MET A 1 26.34 20.71 6.98
CA MET A 1 25.99 21.06 5.58
C MET A 1 27.28 21.06 4.77
N ASP A 2 27.27 20.42 3.60
CA ASP A 2 28.38 20.54 2.64
C ASP A 2 28.16 21.81 1.80
N ASN A 3 29.05 22.79 1.94
CA ASN A 3 28.92 24.09 1.28
C ASN A 3 29.17 24.03 -0.24
N ARG A 4 29.86 23.00 -0.74
CA ARG A 4 30.10 22.82 -2.19
C ARG A 4 28.89 22.19 -2.87
N LEU A 5 28.25 21.24 -2.19
CA LEU A 5 27.05 20.57 -2.70
C LEU A 5 25.76 21.30 -2.34
N ASN A 6 25.83 22.33 -1.49
CA ASN A 6 24.71 23.10 -0.97
C ASN A 6 23.59 22.23 -0.38
N ARG A 7 23.96 21.17 0.36
CA ARG A 7 23.01 20.23 0.96
C ARG A 7 23.56 19.56 2.22
N TRP A 8 22.66 19.00 3.03
CA TRP A 8 23.04 18.07 4.08
C TRP A 8 23.47 16.74 3.48
N VAL A 9 24.50 16.13 4.07
CA VAL A 9 25.03 14.82 3.69
C VAL A 9 25.19 13.99 4.95
N TYR A 10 24.98 12.68 4.84
CA TYR A 10 25.31 11.74 5.89
C TYR A 10 26.84 11.50 5.88
N ILE A 11 27.50 11.75 7.01
CA ILE A 11 28.97 11.73 7.11
C ILE A 11 29.46 10.56 7.95
N ALA A 12 28.83 10.26 9.07
CA ALA A 12 29.33 9.26 10.02
C ALA A 12 28.22 8.77 10.95
N THR A 13 28.40 7.58 11.53
CA THR A 13 27.59 7.06 12.64
C THR A 13 28.39 7.09 13.93
N LEU A 14 27.76 7.55 15.02
CA LEU A 14 28.34 7.50 16.36
C LEU A 14 28.67 6.06 16.73
N GLN A 15 29.93 5.82 17.10
CA GLN A 15 30.41 4.49 17.51
C GLN A 15 30.56 4.41 19.02
N SER A 16 31.18 5.43 19.62
CA SER A 16 31.44 5.49 21.06
C SER A 16 31.65 6.93 21.50
N GLY A 17 31.68 7.15 22.81
CA GLY A 17 32.03 8.45 23.39
C GLY A 17 32.15 8.36 24.89
N ASN A 18 32.67 9.41 25.48
CA ASN A 18 32.67 9.69 26.91
C ASN A 18 32.32 11.18 27.13
N ASP A 19 32.51 11.68 28.35
CA ASP A 19 32.18 13.06 28.71
C ASP A 19 33.00 14.11 27.94
N ASP A 20 34.18 13.74 27.41
CA ASP A 20 35.12 14.67 26.77
C ASP A 20 35.09 14.60 25.24
N PHE A 21 34.74 13.44 24.65
CA PHE A 21 34.73 13.27 23.20
C PHE A 21 33.77 12.19 22.70
N THR A 22 33.45 12.28 21.41
CA THR A 22 32.73 11.23 20.66
C THR A 22 33.58 10.75 19.48
N VAL A 23 33.52 9.44 19.22
CA VAL A 23 34.12 8.80 18.04
C VAL A 23 33.01 8.35 17.12
N SER A 24 33.14 8.69 15.84
CA SER A 24 32.19 8.28 14.81
C SER A 24 32.93 7.56 13.69
N VAL A 25 32.32 6.51 13.15
CA VAL A 25 32.82 5.82 11.96
C VAL A 25 32.30 6.56 10.74
N VAL A 26 33.23 7.04 9.92
CA VAL A 26 32.92 7.77 8.70
C VAL A 26 32.23 6.82 7.71
N ASN A 27 31.24 7.35 6.99
CA ASN A 27 30.59 6.63 5.92
C ASN A 27 31.60 6.27 4.82
N HIS A 28 31.55 5.03 4.34
CA HIS A 28 32.39 4.50 3.27
C HIS A 28 31.51 4.16 2.06
N PRO A 29 31.24 5.12 1.15
CA PRO A 29 30.37 4.89 -0.01
C PRO A 29 30.78 3.68 -0.84
N GLU A 30 32.09 3.46 -1.00
CA GLU A 30 32.65 2.31 -1.73
C GLU A 30 32.23 0.96 -1.15
N TYR A 31 32.02 0.88 0.16
CA TYR A 31 31.50 -0.33 0.79
C TYR A 31 30.01 -0.52 0.50
N GLY A 32 29.25 0.58 0.43
CA GLY A 32 27.85 0.55 0.00
C GLY A 32 27.68 0.06 -1.43
N ASP A 33 28.54 0.52 -2.35
CA ASP A 33 28.53 0.08 -3.75
C ASP A 33 28.82 -1.43 -3.88
N LEU A 34 29.73 -1.96 -3.05
CA LEU A 34 30.02 -3.40 -3.00
C LEU A 34 28.82 -4.21 -2.50
N LEU A 35 28.12 -3.73 -1.46
CA LEU A 35 26.90 -4.38 -0.98
C LEU A 35 25.78 -4.35 -2.02
N GLU A 36 25.61 -3.23 -2.72
CA GLU A 36 24.62 -3.13 -3.80
C GLU A 36 24.93 -4.10 -4.94
N GLN A 37 26.22 -4.25 -5.28
CA GLN A 37 26.65 -5.22 -6.29
C GLN A 37 26.43 -6.66 -5.83
N GLU A 38 26.72 -6.98 -4.57
CA GLU A 38 26.45 -8.30 -3.98
C GLU A 38 24.95 -8.64 -3.98
N ASP A 39 24.09 -7.64 -3.80
CA ASP A 39 22.64 -7.80 -3.73
C ASP A 39 21.92 -7.66 -5.07
N THR A 40 22.65 -7.49 -6.18
CA THR A 40 22.10 -7.38 -7.53
C THR A 40 22.46 -8.62 -8.34
N ALA A 41 21.45 -9.35 -8.83
CA ALA A 41 21.64 -10.51 -9.71
C ALA A 41 22.26 -10.12 -11.05
N GLY A 42 21.88 -8.95 -11.57
CA GLY A 42 22.43 -8.38 -12.79
C GLY A 42 21.48 -7.40 -13.45
N THR A 43 21.78 -7.11 -14.72
CA THR A 43 21.08 -6.11 -15.51
C THR A 43 20.60 -6.67 -16.85
N ILE A 44 19.39 -6.32 -17.26
CA ILE A 44 18.90 -6.57 -18.62
C ILE A 44 18.95 -5.26 -19.40
N SER A 45 19.77 -5.22 -20.45
CA SER A 45 19.94 -4.03 -21.30
C SER A 45 19.21 -4.10 -22.64
N ASP A 46 18.66 -5.27 -22.98
CA ASP A 46 17.85 -5.47 -24.19
C ASP A 46 16.64 -4.54 -24.23
N SER A 47 16.22 -4.11 -25.42
CA SER A 47 15.01 -3.31 -25.64
C SER A 47 14.03 -4.03 -26.57
N GLY A 48 12.73 -3.82 -26.39
CA GLY A 48 11.67 -4.40 -27.23
C GLY A 48 11.56 -5.93 -27.16
N LYS A 49 12.05 -6.57 -26.10
CA LYS A 49 12.03 -8.03 -25.94
C LYS A 49 10.83 -8.49 -25.13
N THR A 50 10.35 -9.69 -25.44
CA THR A 50 9.50 -10.48 -24.55
C THR A 50 10.39 -11.43 -23.76
N LEU A 51 10.48 -11.17 -22.46
CA LEU A 51 11.26 -11.92 -21.49
C LEU A 51 10.34 -12.87 -20.73
N THR A 52 10.81 -14.08 -20.42
CA THR A 52 10.08 -15.02 -19.57
C THR A 52 10.87 -15.29 -18.30
N TRP A 53 10.25 -15.02 -17.15
CA TRP A 53 10.81 -15.25 -15.82
C TRP A 53 10.20 -16.50 -15.19
N THR A 54 11.01 -17.54 -15.03
CA THR A 54 10.59 -18.83 -14.48
C THR A 54 11.26 -19.08 -13.14
N ALA A 55 10.46 -19.32 -12.09
CA ALA A 55 10.96 -19.69 -10.77
C ALA A 55 11.40 -21.16 -10.73
N LEU A 56 12.51 -21.44 -10.06
CA LEU A 56 13.13 -22.76 -9.90
C LEU A 56 13.60 -22.93 -8.44
N GLY A 57 12.65 -23.12 -7.53
CA GLY A 57 12.94 -23.22 -6.09
C GLY A 57 13.35 -21.87 -5.50
N ASN A 58 14.53 -21.82 -4.87
CA ASN A 58 15.13 -20.60 -4.30
C ASN A 58 15.90 -19.77 -5.35
N SER A 59 15.89 -20.16 -6.62
CA SER A 59 16.48 -19.40 -7.73
C SER A 59 15.51 -19.30 -8.90
N SER A 60 15.90 -18.63 -9.97
CA SER A 60 15.06 -18.42 -11.15
C SER A 60 15.88 -18.06 -12.38
N ARG A 61 15.25 -18.12 -13.55
CA ARG A 61 15.87 -17.75 -14.83
C ARG A 61 14.99 -16.78 -15.61
N ILE A 62 15.62 -15.76 -16.17
CA ILE A 62 15.01 -14.85 -17.14
C ILE A 62 15.61 -15.15 -18.51
N THR A 63 14.74 -15.60 -19.41
CA THR A 63 15.07 -15.97 -20.79
C THR A 63 14.43 -14.99 -21.78
N GLY A 64 14.88 -15.00 -23.04
CA GLY A 64 14.41 -14.08 -24.09
C GLY A 64 15.25 -12.79 -24.23
N ALA A 65 16.12 -12.52 -23.27
CA ALA A 65 17.19 -11.53 -23.36
C ALA A 65 18.35 -12.05 -24.24
N THR A 66 19.31 -11.17 -24.56
CA THR A 66 20.53 -11.56 -25.29
C THR A 66 21.34 -12.60 -24.52
N ALA A 67 21.38 -12.49 -23.19
CA ALA A 67 21.94 -13.49 -22.30
C ALA A 67 20.88 -13.89 -21.27
N GLU A 68 20.80 -15.19 -20.97
CA GLU A 68 20.00 -15.67 -19.85
C GLU A 68 20.55 -15.07 -18.55
N LEU A 69 19.66 -14.58 -17.69
CA LEU A 69 20.01 -14.06 -16.38
C LEU A 69 19.42 -14.96 -15.29
N VAL A 70 20.27 -15.41 -14.37
CA VAL A 70 19.84 -16.11 -13.15
C VAL A 70 19.56 -15.07 -12.08
N VAL A 71 18.41 -15.18 -11.40
CA VAL A 71 18.04 -14.30 -10.29
C VAL A 71 17.69 -15.17 -9.09
N ASP A 72 18.44 -15.04 -8.01
CA ASP A 72 18.13 -15.74 -6.77
C ASP A 72 16.87 -15.14 -6.12
N LEU A 73 16.03 -16.03 -5.57
CA LEU A 73 14.74 -15.75 -4.98
C LEU A 73 14.80 -15.95 -3.46
N SER A 74 13.68 -15.82 -2.74
CA SER A 74 13.67 -16.17 -1.32
C SER A 74 14.02 -17.66 -1.09
N ASP A 75 14.79 -17.96 -0.04
CA ASP A 75 15.12 -19.33 0.35
C ASP A 75 14.54 -19.66 1.74
N THR A 76 13.37 -20.29 1.76
CA THR A 76 12.70 -20.69 3.00
C THR A 76 13.36 -21.89 3.70
N SER A 77 14.39 -22.51 3.11
CA SER A 77 15.17 -23.55 3.78
C SER A 77 16.22 -22.99 4.73
N LEU A 78 16.57 -21.70 4.56
CA LEU A 78 17.48 -21.00 5.45
C LEU A 78 16.80 -20.67 6.80
N PRO A 79 17.57 -20.66 7.91
CA PRO A 79 17.01 -20.49 9.24
C PRO A 79 16.34 -19.13 9.42
N ASP A 80 15.20 -19.14 10.12
CA ASP A 80 14.56 -17.93 10.60
C ASP A 80 15.44 -17.19 11.64
N PRO A 81 15.29 -15.87 11.77
CA PRO A 81 15.98 -15.11 12.81
C PRO A 81 15.65 -15.69 14.19
N THR A 82 16.68 -16.00 14.97
CA THR A 82 16.51 -16.25 16.40
C THR A 82 16.28 -14.93 17.14
N THR A 83 15.57 -14.99 18.26
CA THR A 83 15.33 -13.82 19.13
C THR A 83 16.64 -13.08 19.42
N GLY A 84 16.72 -11.81 19.00
CA GLY A 84 17.91 -10.95 19.18
C GLY A 84 18.77 -10.73 17.94
N LYS A 85 18.48 -11.38 16.80
CA LYS A 85 19.14 -11.09 15.51
C LYS A 85 18.10 -10.70 14.45
N PRO A 86 18.07 -9.43 13.98
CA PRO A 86 17.06 -8.97 13.02
C PRO A 86 17.30 -9.48 11.58
N HIS A 87 18.45 -10.09 11.32
CA HIS A 87 18.81 -10.59 9.99
C HIS A 87 17.92 -11.77 9.58
N LYS A 88 17.32 -11.69 8.38
CA LYS A 88 16.47 -12.73 7.78
C LYS A 88 17.17 -13.36 6.57
N PRO A 89 17.98 -14.42 6.76
CA PRO A 89 18.72 -15.06 5.67
C PRO A 89 17.83 -15.51 4.51
N SER A 90 16.63 -16.02 4.83
CA SER A 90 15.66 -16.49 3.84
C SER A 90 15.21 -15.41 2.87
N LEU A 91 15.06 -14.17 3.33
CA LEU A 91 14.73 -13.03 2.46
C LEU A 91 15.98 -12.49 1.78
N HIS A 92 17.10 -12.40 2.49
CA HIS A 92 18.35 -11.85 1.97
C HIS A 92 18.96 -12.68 0.81
N HIS A 93 18.63 -13.97 0.70
CA HIS A 93 19.02 -14.78 -0.46
C HIS A 93 18.50 -14.19 -1.79
N GLY A 94 17.34 -13.53 -1.76
CA GLY A 94 16.74 -12.93 -2.95
C GLY A 94 17.52 -11.71 -3.45
N LYS A 95 17.74 -11.64 -4.76
CA LYS A 95 18.60 -10.63 -5.40
C LYS A 95 17.81 -9.68 -6.30
N THR A 96 18.32 -8.46 -6.41
CA THR A 96 17.71 -7.37 -7.18
C THR A 96 17.92 -7.56 -8.67
N LEU A 97 16.89 -7.24 -9.45
CA LEU A 97 16.94 -7.20 -10.92
C LEU A 97 16.80 -5.75 -11.42
N LYS A 98 17.70 -5.35 -12.32
CA LYS A 98 17.66 -4.03 -12.98
C LYS A 98 17.39 -4.18 -14.48
N ILE A 99 16.41 -3.46 -15.01
CA ILE A 99 16.00 -3.51 -16.42
C ILE A 99 16.17 -2.12 -17.02
N PHE A 100 17.13 -1.97 -17.94
CA PHE A 100 17.50 -0.70 -18.55
C PHE A 100 16.83 -0.45 -19.90
N GLY A 101 16.72 -1.47 -20.75
CA GLY A 101 16.21 -1.27 -22.09
C GLY A 101 14.70 -1.02 -22.13
N ASP A 102 14.29 -0.32 -23.17
CA ASP A 102 12.94 0.24 -23.29
C ASP A 102 11.99 -0.70 -24.04
N GLY A 103 10.70 -0.66 -23.72
CA GLY A 103 9.64 -1.41 -24.39
C GLY A 103 9.67 -2.92 -24.16
N ASN A 104 10.27 -3.41 -23.07
CA ASN A 104 10.30 -4.83 -22.76
C ASN A 104 8.99 -5.33 -22.13
N THR A 105 8.63 -6.57 -22.41
CA THR A 105 7.59 -7.29 -21.67
C THR A 105 8.24 -8.36 -20.80
N LEU A 106 8.04 -8.32 -19.49
CA LEU A 106 8.50 -9.33 -18.53
C LEU A 106 7.32 -10.21 -18.12
N ASN A 107 7.28 -11.43 -18.63
CA ASN A 107 6.22 -12.40 -18.33
C ASN A 107 6.64 -13.36 -17.21
N LEU A 108 5.92 -13.33 -16.08
CA LEU A 108 6.12 -14.23 -14.95
C LEU A 108 5.44 -15.57 -15.23
N ALA A 109 6.22 -16.61 -15.49
CA ALA A 109 5.70 -17.96 -15.75
C ALA A 109 5.11 -18.63 -14.49
N ASN A 110 5.51 -18.14 -13.31
CA ASN A 110 5.06 -18.62 -12.00
C ASN A 110 4.90 -17.43 -11.04
N ASN A 111 4.31 -17.69 -9.87
CA ASN A 111 4.41 -16.76 -8.76
C ASN A 111 5.89 -16.57 -8.37
N ILE A 112 6.30 -15.32 -8.18
CA ILE A 112 7.68 -14.97 -7.83
C ILE A 112 7.69 -14.44 -6.39
N ASN A 113 8.48 -15.08 -5.52
CA ASN A 113 8.87 -14.52 -4.23
C ASN A 113 10.35 -14.18 -4.28
N GLN A 114 10.66 -12.91 -4.52
CA GLN A 114 12.01 -12.40 -4.68
C GLN A 114 12.68 -12.07 -3.33
N GLY A 115 12.04 -12.38 -2.19
CA GLY A 115 12.59 -12.06 -0.87
C GLY A 115 12.88 -10.58 -0.70
N ALA A 116 14.14 -10.24 -0.38
CA ALA A 116 14.62 -8.86 -0.25
C ALA A 116 15.09 -8.25 -1.60
N GLY A 117 15.02 -8.99 -2.70
CA GLY A 117 15.32 -8.47 -4.03
C GLY A 117 14.25 -7.50 -4.53
N ALA A 118 14.68 -6.43 -5.19
CA ALA A 118 13.82 -5.40 -5.76
C ALA A 118 13.84 -5.42 -7.30
N LEU A 119 12.90 -4.70 -7.91
CA LEU A 119 12.89 -4.43 -9.34
C LEU A 119 13.19 -2.96 -9.61
N TYR A 120 14.20 -2.69 -10.44
CA TYR A 120 14.51 -1.34 -10.93
C TYR A 120 14.25 -1.28 -12.43
N PHE A 121 13.43 -0.33 -12.85
CA PHE A 121 13.12 -0.08 -14.25
C PHE A 121 13.64 1.29 -14.68
N SER A 122 14.65 1.27 -15.55
CA SER A 122 15.18 2.44 -16.26
C SER A 122 14.69 2.54 -17.71
N GLY A 123 13.78 1.64 -18.12
CA GLY A 123 13.06 1.65 -19.40
C GLY A 123 11.55 1.52 -19.18
N ASN A 124 10.73 1.85 -20.19
CA ASN A 124 9.32 1.48 -20.15
C ASN A 124 9.19 -0.03 -20.28
N ALA A 125 8.23 -0.61 -19.57
CA ALA A 125 8.04 -2.05 -19.58
C ALA A 125 6.57 -2.42 -19.35
N VAL A 126 6.23 -3.64 -19.71
CA VAL A 126 5.00 -4.32 -19.31
C VAL A 126 5.39 -5.53 -18.47
N VAL A 127 4.78 -5.71 -17.31
CA VAL A 127 4.97 -6.91 -16.48
C VAL A 127 3.66 -7.69 -16.46
N THR A 128 3.71 -8.92 -16.98
CA THR A 128 2.55 -9.81 -17.10
C THR A 128 2.76 -11.09 -16.30
N GLY A 129 1.69 -11.84 -16.07
CA GLY A 129 1.75 -13.15 -15.45
C GLY A 129 1.19 -14.24 -16.36
N ALA A 130 1.53 -15.49 -16.07
CA ALA A 130 0.99 -16.67 -16.74
C ALA A 130 -0.54 -16.76 -16.70
N ASN A 131 -1.16 -16.13 -15.69
CA ASN A 131 -2.60 -15.97 -15.54
C ASN A 131 -2.92 -14.74 -14.67
N GLU A 132 -4.20 -14.39 -14.57
CA GLU A 132 -4.70 -13.20 -13.85
C GLU A 132 -4.41 -13.21 -12.34
N MET A 133 -4.14 -14.37 -11.75
CA MET A 133 -3.84 -14.55 -10.32
C MET A 133 -2.34 -14.67 -10.03
N THR A 134 -1.49 -14.51 -11.04
CA THR A 134 -0.03 -14.59 -10.86
C THR A 134 0.44 -13.46 -9.95
N THR A 135 1.22 -13.80 -8.94
CA THR A 135 1.72 -12.83 -7.94
C THR A 135 3.21 -12.61 -8.02
N TRP A 136 3.64 -11.38 -7.73
CA TRP A 136 5.01 -11.05 -7.39
C TRP A 136 5.10 -10.49 -5.96
N LEU A 137 6.13 -10.91 -5.22
CA LEU A 137 6.49 -10.40 -3.90
C LEU A 137 7.99 -10.09 -3.89
N GLY A 138 8.38 -8.96 -3.30
CA GLY A 138 9.77 -8.55 -3.18
C GLY A 138 9.92 -7.26 -2.39
N ALA A 139 11.13 -6.71 -2.31
CA ALA A 139 11.40 -5.48 -1.54
C ALA A 139 10.68 -4.25 -2.09
N GLY A 140 10.43 -4.21 -3.40
CA GLY A 140 9.67 -3.14 -4.05
C GLY A 140 10.03 -2.93 -5.51
N ILE A 141 9.41 -1.91 -6.10
CA ILE A 141 9.60 -1.47 -7.47
C ILE A 141 10.08 -0.03 -7.48
N SER A 142 11.18 0.22 -8.17
CA SER A 142 11.63 1.57 -8.55
C SER A 142 11.40 1.77 -10.04
N VAL A 143 10.76 2.88 -10.40
CA VAL A 143 10.61 3.30 -11.80
C VAL A 143 11.27 4.65 -11.98
N ASP A 144 12.24 4.74 -12.88
CA ASP A 144 12.98 5.96 -13.12
C ASP A 144 12.11 7.06 -13.73
N LYS A 145 12.55 8.31 -13.55
CA LYS A 145 11.90 9.49 -14.09
C LYS A 145 11.62 9.34 -15.58
N ASN A 146 10.44 9.78 -16.02
CA ASN A 146 9.97 9.72 -17.40
C ASN A 146 9.80 8.30 -17.96
N LYS A 147 9.80 7.27 -17.12
CA LYS A 147 9.47 5.90 -17.49
C LYS A 147 8.11 5.49 -16.95
N ASN A 148 7.47 4.57 -17.66
CA ASN A 148 6.20 3.96 -17.28
C ASN A 148 6.33 2.43 -17.32
N VAL A 149 5.98 1.80 -16.20
CA VAL A 149 5.84 0.34 -16.12
C VAL A 149 4.36 0.01 -16.01
N GLU A 150 3.84 -0.69 -17.00
CA GLU A 150 2.51 -1.29 -16.93
C GLU A 150 2.61 -2.59 -16.12
N TRP A 151 1.84 -2.70 -15.04
CA TRP A 151 1.95 -3.76 -14.05
C TRP A 151 0.64 -4.54 -13.95
N GLN A 152 0.66 -5.77 -14.45
CA GLN A 152 -0.54 -6.60 -14.60
C GLN A 152 -0.60 -7.79 -13.64
N VAL A 153 0.39 -7.95 -12.76
CA VAL A 153 0.44 -9.04 -11.77
C VAL A 153 -0.04 -8.57 -10.39
N HIS A 154 -0.54 -9.51 -9.59
CA HIS A 154 -0.97 -9.26 -8.21
C HIS A 154 0.22 -9.27 -7.24
N ASN A 155 -0.04 -8.97 -5.98
CA ASN A 155 0.85 -9.30 -4.88
C ASN A 155 0.09 -10.06 -3.76
N PRO A 156 0.76 -10.90 -2.95
CA PRO A 156 0.08 -11.77 -1.99
C PRO A 156 -0.73 -11.05 -0.91
N VAL A 157 -1.69 -11.74 -0.31
CA VAL A 157 -2.41 -11.26 0.90
C VAL A 157 -1.40 -10.98 2.02
N GLY A 158 -1.51 -9.81 2.64
CA GLY A 158 -0.62 -9.41 3.74
C GLY A 158 0.73 -8.84 3.28
N ASP A 159 1.02 -8.86 1.97
CA ASP A 159 2.15 -8.14 1.39
C ASP A 159 1.80 -6.67 1.16
N ARG A 160 2.82 -5.80 1.21
CA ARG A 160 2.72 -4.39 0.87
C ARG A 160 3.79 -4.05 -0.17
N LEU A 161 3.36 -3.97 -1.42
CA LEU A 161 4.20 -3.54 -2.54
C LEU A 161 4.73 -2.12 -2.27
N SER A 162 6.04 -1.95 -2.24
CA SER A 162 6.66 -0.63 -2.11
C SER A 162 6.97 -0.05 -3.48
N LYS A 163 6.42 1.13 -3.81
CA LYS A 163 6.72 1.85 -5.06
C LYS A 163 7.51 3.12 -4.79
N ILE A 164 8.70 3.23 -5.40
CA ILE A 164 9.59 4.41 -5.38
C ILE A 164 10.03 4.80 -6.80
N GLY A 165 10.90 5.81 -6.91
CA GLY A 165 11.34 6.38 -8.19
C GLY A 165 10.30 7.34 -8.79
N GLU A 166 10.77 8.41 -9.44
CA GLU A 166 9.94 9.50 -9.96
C GLU A 166 9.01 9.09 -11.12
N GLY A 167 9.22 7.90 -11.70
CA GLY A 167 8.44 7.37 -12.80
C GLY A 167 7.05 6.87 -12.41
N THR A 168 6.35 6.34 -13.42
CA THR A 168 4.96 5.90 -13.32
C THR A 168 4.86 4.38 -13.24
N LEU A 169 4.05 3.89 -12.31
CA LEU A 169 3.58 2.51 -12.29
C LEU A 169 2.09 2.50 -12.63
N THR A 170 1.73 1.97 -13.78
CA THR A 170 0.34 1.84 -14.22
C THR A 170 -0.17 0.44 -13.87
N VAL A 171 -1.03 0.33 -12.87
CA VAL A 171 -1.59 -0.96 -12.42
C VAL A 171 -2.79 -1.29 -13.29
N SER A 172 -2.67 -2.32 -14.13
CA SER A 172 -3.67 -2.71 -15.15
C SER A 172 -3.94 -4.22 -15.18
N GLY A 173 -3.71 -4.91 -14.05
CA GLY A 173 -4.07 -6.31 -13.89
C GLY A 173 -5.59 -6.53 -13.92
N LYS A 174 -6.00 -7.78 -13.78
CA LYS A 174 -7.41 -8.18 -13.77
C LYS A 174 -7.82 -8.78 -12.43
N GLY A 175 -9.11 -8.70 -12.11
CA GLY A 175 -9.66 -9.29 -10.91
C GLY A 175 -9.33 -8.52 -9.64
N LYS A 176 -9.51 -9.20 -8.50
CA LYS A 176 -9.29 -8.63 -7.17
C LYS A 176 -7.88 -8.97 -6.66
N ASN A 177 -6.98 -8.01 -6.73
CA ASN A 177 -5.69 -8.12 -6.04
C ASN A 177 -5.91 -7.96 -4.53
N LEU A 178 -5.39 -8.89 -3.75
CA LEU A 178 -5.57 -8.94 -2.30
C LEU A 178 -4.41 -8.33 -1.52
N GLY A 179 -3.28 -8.06 -2.17
CA GLY A 179 -2.15 -7.36 -1.57
C GLY A 179 -2.39 -5.86 -1.42
N SER A 180 -1.54 -5.21 -0.64
CA SER A 180 -1.56 -3.77 -0.39
C SER A 180 -0.41 -3.08 -1.15
N ILE A 181 -0.43 -1.75 -1.22
CA ILE A 181 0.65 -0.93 -1.77
C ILE A 181 1.00 0.24 -0.84
N SER A 182 2.28 0.60 -0.77
CA SER A 182 2.74 1.89 -0.24
C SER A 182 3.51 2.64 -1.33
N VAL A 183 2.97 3.78 -1.71
CA VAL A 183 3.52 4.65 -2.74
C VAL A 183 4.34 5.73 -2.04
N GLY A 184 5.65 5.71 -2.28
CA GLY A 184 6.60 6.63 -1.68
C GLY A 184 7.18 7.64 -2.65
N ASP A 185 7.09 7.44 -3.97
CA ASP A 185 7.57 8.41 -4.96
C ASP A 185 6.93 8.18 -6.35
N GLY A 186 6.98 9.23 -7.18
CA GLY A 186 6.48 9.22 -8.56
C GLY A 186 4.96 9.10 -8.65
N THR A 187 4.49 8.41 -9.69
CA THR A 187 3.04 8.27 -9.96
C THR A 187 2.62 6.81 -9.92
N VAL A 188 1.46 6.53 -9.34
CA VAL A 188 0.77 5.25 -9.50
C VAL A 188 -0.61 5.51 -10.10
N ILE A 189 -0.91 4.87 -11.23
CA ILE A 189 -2.24 4.92 -11.84
C ILE A 189 -2.95 3.61 -11.52
N LEU A 190 -4.05 3.69 -10.77
CA LEU A 190 -4.89 2.53 -10.50
C LEU A 190 -5.91 2.39 -11.64
N ASN A 191 -5.66 1.39 -12.50
CA ASN A 191 -6.47 1.06 -13.68
C ASN A 191 -6.71 -0.45 -13.78
N GLN A 192 -6.94 -1.10 -12.64
CA GLN A 192 -7.30 -2.52 -12.59
C GLN A 192 -8.56 -2.77 -13.41
N GLN A 193 -8.59 -3.89 -14.12
CA GLN A 193 -9.71 -4.35 -14.92
C GLN A 193 -10.51 -5.42 -14.15
N ALA A 194 -11.78 -5.58 -14.50
CA ALA A 194 -12.60 -6.65 -13.92
C ALA A 194 -12.07 -8.03 -14.34
N GLY A 195 -12.05 -8.97 -13.41
CA GLY A 195 -11.78 -10.39 -13.68
C GLY A 195 -13.00 -11.09 -14.28
N GLU A 196 -12.89 -12.41 -14.46
CA GLU A 196 -13.94 -13.23 -15.09
C GLU A 196 -15.30 -13.16 -14.38
N ASN A 197 -15.35 -13.08 -13.03
CA ASN A 197 -16.61 -12.98 -12.29
C ASN A 197 -17.03 -11.53 -11.98
N GLY A 198 -16.40 -10.54 -12.63
CA GLY A 198 -16.70 -9.12 -12.46
C GLY A 198 -16.07 -8.48 -11.23
N GLU A 199 -15.36 -9.25 -10.39
CA GLU A 199 -14.61 -8.69 -9.27
C GLU A 199 -13.45 -7.80 -9.75
N LYS A 200 -13.24 -6.70 -9.02
CA LYS A 200 -12.23 -5.69 -9.35
C LYS A 200 -11.75 -5.00 -8.07
N SER A 201 -10.44 -4.98 -7.88
CA SER A 201 -9.76 -4.17 -6.86
C SER A 201 -8.27 -4.13 -7.20
N ALA A 202 -7.69 -2.95 -7.35
CA ALA A 202 -6.27 -2.78 -7.63
C ALA A 202 -5.40 -3.21 -6.46
N PHE A 203 -5.83 -2.89 -5.23
CA PHE A 203 -5.20 -3.31 -3.97
C PHE A 203 -6.26 -3.42 -2.86
N SER A 204 -5.91 -4.10 -1.77
CA SER A 204 -6.71 -4.15 -0.54
C SER A 204 -6.53 -2.91 0.34
N GLU A 205 -5.38 -2.26 0.26
CA GLU A 205 -5.03 -1.02 0.96
C GLU A 205 -4.02 -0.20 0.15
N VAL A 206 -4.14 1.13 0.16
CA VAL A 206 -3.25 2.06 -0.53
C VAL A 206 -2.71 3.09 0.47
N GLY A 207 -1.40 3.01 0.74
CA GLY A 207 -0.66 4.01 1.51
C GLY A 207 0.00 5.05 0.62
N ILE A 208 -0.18 6.33 0.94
CA ILE A 208 0.44 7.47 0.25
C ILE A 208 1.36 8.17 1.24
N VAL A 209 2.67 8.15 0.99
CA VAL A 209 3.69 8.60 1.96
C VAL A 209 4.80 9.46 1.34
N SER A 210 5.50 10.20 2.20
CA SER A 210 6.66 11.08 1.95
C SER A 210 6.38 12.44 1.30
N GLY A 211 5.16 12.69 0.80
CA GLY A 211 4.75 13.95 0.17
C GLY A 211 5.13 14.08 -1.31
N ARG A 212 6.00 13.20 -1.81
CA ARG A 212 6.41 13.14 -3.21
C ARG A 212 5.37 12.55 -4.17
N PRO A 213 4.63 11.49 -3.82
CA PRO A 213 3.90 10.72 -4.83
C PRO A 213 2.54 11.32 -5.20
N THR A 214 2.02 10.89 -6.35
CA THR A 214 0.61 11.03 -6.76
C THR A 214 0.02 9.66 -7.07
N VAL A 215 -1.14 9.34 -6.49
CA VAL A 215 -1.96 8.18 -6.87
C VAL A 215 -3.16 8.67 -7.65
N ILE A 216 -3.40 8.13 -8.84
CA ILE A 216 -4.48 8.52 -9.75
C ILE A 216 -5.48 7.38 -9.84
N LEU A 217 -6.77 7.68 -9.66
CA LEU A 217 -7.85 6.70 -9.84
C LEU A 217 -8.40 6.78 -11.27
N ASN A 218 -8.26 5.72 -12.07
CA ASN A 218 -8.87 5.71 -13.41
C ASN A 218 -10.38 5.40 -13.37
N SER A 219 -10.87 4.86 -12.24
CA SER A 219 -12.30 4.69 -11.96
C SER A 219 -12.57 4.69 -10.44
N ALA A 220 -13.82 4.88 -10.02
CA ALA A 220 -14.17 4.98 -8.59
C ALA A 220 -14.06 3.66 -7.81
N ASP A 221 -14.07 2.52 -8.49
CA ASP A 221 -14.09 1.14 -7.98
C ASP A 221 -12.70 0.48 -7.94
N GLN A 222 -11.62 1.28 -7.98
CA GLN A 222 -10.25 0.77 -7.97
C GLN A 222 -9.81 0.27 -6.58
N VAL A 223 -10.30 0.88 -5.52
CA VAL A 223 -9.99 0.55 -4.12
C VAL A 223 -11.13 1.04 -3.24
N ASP A 224 -11.40 0.38 -2.11
CA ASP A 224 -12.28 0.95 -1.08
C ASP A 224 -11.68 2.28 -0.61
N PRO A 225 -12.38 3.43 -0.73
CA PRO A 225 -11.87 4.72 -0.26
C PRO A 225 -11.46 4.70 1.21
N ASN A 226 -12.10 3.86 2.02
CA ASN A 226 -11.78 3.71 3.44
C ASN A 226 -10.50 2.91 3.69
N SER A 227 -9.95 2.24 2.69
CA SER A 227 -8.65 1.57 2.72
C SER A 227 -7.53 2.41 2.09
N ILE A 228 -7.78 3.70 1.84
CA ILE A 228 -6.74 4.67 1.47
C ILE A 228 -6.28 5.41 2.73
N TYR A 229 -4.97 5.52 2.93
CA TYR A 229 -4.40 6.34 4.00
C TYR A 229 -3.23 7.21 3.54
N PHE A 230 -3.15 8.42 4.08
CA PHE A 230 -2.01 9.31 3.96
C PHE A 230 -1.12 9.17 5.19
N GLY A 231 0.03 8.53 5.03
CA GLY A 231 1.01 8.36 6.11
C GLY A 231 1.88 9.60 6.32
N TYR A 232 3.10 9.39 6.82
CA TYR A 232 4.08 10.47 7.06
C TYR A 232 4.29 11.33 5.81
N ARG A 233 4.06 12.64 5.92
CA ARG A 233 4.07 13.66 4.86
C ARG A 233 3.09 13.43 3.70
N GLY A 234 2.21 12.43 3.80
CA GLY A 234 1.18 12.14 2.80
C GLY A 234 1.66 12.12 1.35
N GLY A 235 0.98 12.88 0.50
CA GLY A 235 1.11 12.93 -0.96
C GLY A 235 -0.23 13.31 -1.60
N ARG A 236 -0.37 13.09 -2.91
CA ARG A 236 -1.61 13.39 -3.65
C ARG A 236 -2.43 12.14 -3.95
N LEU A 237 -3.74 12.21 -3.71
CA LEU A 237 -4.74 11.35 -4.33
C LEU A 237 -5.49 12.18 -5.37
N ASP A 238 -5.29 11.88 -6.65
CA ASP A 238 -6.03 12.47 -7.75
C ASP A 238 -7.26 11.64 -8.07
N LEU A 239 -8.44 12.24 -7.90
CA LEU A 239 -9.71 11.60 -8.17
C LEU A 239 -9.99 11.49 -9.67
N ASN A 240 -9.34 12.30 -10.51
CA ASN A 240 -9.47 12.26 -11.97
C ASN A 240 -10.94 12.17 -12.43
N GLY A 241 -11.79 13.05 -11.90
CA GLY A 241 -13.22 13.11 -12.20
C GLY A 241 -14.11 12.07 -11.51
N ASN A 242 -13.54 11.15 -10.72
CA ASN A 242 -14.32 10.14 -9.99
C ASN A 242 -14.95 10.71 -8.71
N SER A 243 -16.07 10.13 -8.30
CA SER A 243 -16.74 10.46 -7.04
C SER A 243 -16.53 9.36 -6.01
N LEU A 244 -16.07 9.73 -4.81
CA LEU A 244 -15.77 8.80 -3.72
C LEU A 244 -16.59 9.11 -2.46
N THR A 245 -16.85 8.07 -1.68
CA THR A 245 -17.48 8.20 -0.35
C THR A 245 -16.53 7.68 0.71
N PHE A 246 -16.18 8.51 1.69
CA PHE A 246 -15.33 8.16 2.81
C PHE A 246 -16.14 8.23 4.12
N ASN A 247 -15.95 7.24 4.99
CA ASN A 247 -16.37 7.33 6.38
C ASN A 247 -15.46 8.32 7.13
N ARG A 248 -14.16 8.22 6.86
CA ARG A 248 -13.13 9.19 7.23
C ARG A 248 -12.02 9.14 6.20
N ILE A 249 -11.32 10.25 5.99
CA ILE A 249 -10.05 10.23 5.24
C ILE A 249 -8.96 9.92 6.25
N GLN A 250 -8.30 8.77 6.12
CA GLN A 250 -7.23 8.41 7.05
C GLN A 250 -5.97 9.23 6.74
N ASN A 251 -5.52 10.06 7.68
CA ASN A 251 -4.28 10.81 7.52
C ASN A 251 -3.49 10.97 8.83
N VAL A 252 -2.20 11.29 8.68
CA VAL A 252 -1.27 11.55 9.79
C VAL A 252 -0.99 13.05 9.95
N ASP A 253 -0.78 13.76 8.85
CA ASP A 253 -0.36 15.15 8.83
C ASP A 253 -0.95 15.94 7.64
N ASP A 254 -0.48 17.17 7.48
CA ASP A 254 -0.92 18.13 6.46
C ASP A 254 -0.36 17.87 5.07
N GLY A 255 0.53 16.89 4.92
CA GLY A 255 1.01 16.43 3.61
C GLY A 255 -0.04 15.66 2.82
N ALA A 256 -1.16 15.27 3.44
CA ALA A 256 -2.29 14.67 2.76
C ALA A 256 -2.98 15.67 1.82
N ARG A 257 -3.13 15.34 0.54
CA ARG A 257 -3.85 16.17 -0.42
C ARG A 257 -4.75 15.34 -1.33
N ILE A 258 -6.02 15.75 -1.45
CA ILE A 258 -6.94 15.17 -2.44
C ILE A 258 -7.21 16.21 -3.51
N VAL A 259 -6.98 15.85 -4.77
CA VAL A 259 -7.07 16.73 -5.93
C VAL A 259 -8.01 16.15 -6.98
N ASN A 260 -8.37 16.98 -7.95
CA ASN A 260 -8.94 16.54 -9.20
C ASN A 260 -8.18 17.24 -10.33
N ASN A 261 -7.24 16.55 -10.96
CA ASN A 261 -6.50 17.12 -12.09
C ASN A 261 -7.26 16.93 -13.43
N ASN A 262 -8.51 16.47 -13.41
CA ASN A 262 -9.38 16.42 -14.59
C ASN A 262 -10.18 17.71 -14.76
N ALA A 263 -9.87 18.48 -15.81
CA ALA A 263 -10.55 19.75 -16.11
C ALA A 263 -11.97 19.56 -16.70
N GLY A 264 -12.24 18.42 -17.35
CA GLY A 264 -13.50 18.16 -18.05
C GLY A 264 -14.61 17.61 -17.15
N THR A 265 -14.23 16.92 -16.06
CA THR A 265 -15.17 16.19 -15.19
C THR A 265 -14.97 16.58 -13.74
N ALA A 266 -16.04 17.03 -13.09
CA ALA A 266 -16.02 17.36 -11.67
C ALA A 266 -15.98 16.08 -10.81
N ALA A 267 -15.11 16.08 -9.80
CA ALA A 267 -15.07 15.04 -8.78
C ALA A 267 -15.90 15.45 -7.54
N ASN A 268 -16.48 14.46 -6.86
CA ASN A 268 -17.26 14.70 -5.63
C ASN A 268 -16.76 13.80 -4.51
N ILE A 269 -16.53 14.37 -3.33
CA ILE A 269 -16.22 13.65 -2.11
C ILE A 269 -17.43 13.73 -1.20
N SER A 270 -17.95 12.57 -0.79
CA SER A 270 -18.95 12.47 0.27
C SER A 270 -18.28 11.99 1.56
N LEU A 271 -18.33 12.81 2.62
CA LEU A 271 -17.84 12.47 3.94
C LEU A 271 -19.04 12.10 4.82
N VAL A 272 -19.18 10.81 5.15
CA VAL A 272 -20.39 10.27 5.79
C VAL A 272 -20.24 9.96 7.28
N GLY A 273 -19.01 10.03 7.80
CA GLY A 273 -18.70 9.64 9.17
C GLY A 273 -18.66 8.11 9.34
N GLN A 274 -18.14 7.66 10.48
CA GLN A 274 -18.19 6.25 10.84
C GLN A 274 -19.54 5.91 11.47
N VAL A 275 -20.17 4.83 11.00
CA VAL A 275 -21.37 4.27 11.61
C VAL A 275 -21.20 2.78 11.78
N PHE A 276 -21.41 2.32 13.01
CA PHE A 276 -21.59 0.93 13.34
C PHE A 276 -23.05 0.52 13.05
N THR A 277 -23.24 -0.57 12.30
CA THR A 277 -24.57 -1.07 11.90
C THR A 277 -24.82 -2.46 12.46
N ALA A 278 -26.08 -2.89 12.46
CA ALA A 278 -26.48 -4.20 13.00
C ALA A 278 -25.79 -5.38 12.29
N ASN A 279 -25.35 -5.21 11.04
CA ASN A 279 -24.63 -6.23 10.27
C ASN A 279 -23.24 -6.52 10.84
N TYR A 280 -22.65 -5.56 11.56
CA TYR A 280 -21.34 -5.72 12.20
C TYR A 280 -21.43 -6.29 13.62
N VAL A 281 -22.63 -6.48 14.17
CA VAL A 281 -22.80 -7.03 15.53
C VAL A 281 -22.40 -8.51 15.52
N ARG A 282 -21.21 -8.80 16.01
CA ARG A 282 -20.76 -10.18 16.18
C ARG A 282 -21.47 -10.81 17.38
N THR A 283 -22.35 -11.77 17.10
CA THR A 283 -23.05 -12.56 18.12
C THR A 283 -22.43 -13.95 18.25
N ILE A 284 -22.10 -14.39 19.46
CA ILE A 284 -21.63 -15.76 19.74
C ILE A 284 -22.40 -16.38 20.91
N ASN A 285 -22.36 -17.71 21.07
CA ASN A 285 -22.87 -18.35 22.27
C ASN A 285 -21.84 -18.27 23.41
N PHE A 286 -22.32 -18.30 24.65
CA PHE A 286 -21.42 -18.42 25.81
C PHE A 286 -20.54 -19.67 25.69
N GLY A 287 -19.23 -19.52 25.91
CA GLY A 287 -18.24 -20.59 25.79
C GLY A 287 -17.54 -20.68 24.43
N GLU A 288 -18.00 -19.96 23.40
CA GLU A 288 -17.36 -19.94 22.07
C GLU A 288 -16.20 -18.95 21.95
N GLY A 289 -15.90 -18.21 23.03
CA GLY A 289 -14.81 -17.24 23.11
C GLY A 289 -15.25 -15.93 23.76
N TYR A 290 -14.36 -14.93 23.73
CA TYR A 290 -14.59 -13.60 24.34
C TYR A 290 -14.59 -12.44 23.33
N ASN A 291 -14.24 -12.70 22.06
CA ASN A 291 -14.20 -11.68 21.03
C ASN A 291 -15.57 -11.59 20.32
N ALA A 292 -16.53 -10.95 20.96
CA ALA A 292 -17.86 -10.70 20.39
C ALA A 292 -18.48 -9.43 20.99
N ASP A 293 -19.46 -8.90 20.26
CA ASP A 293 -20.22 -7.73 20.71
C ASP A 293 -21.46 -8.12 21.52
N LEU A 294 -22.03 -9.28 21.21
CA LEU A 294 -23.24 -9.81 21.82
C LEU A 294 -23.07 -11.31 22.11
N PHE A 295 -23.56 -11.75 23.26
CA PHE A 295 -23.42 -13.12 23.74
C PHE A 295 -24.81 -13.72 23.99
N ARG A 296 -25.04 -14.95 23.55
CA ARG A 296 -26.32 -15.65 23.70
C ARG A 296 -26.22 -16.80 24.71
N SER A 297 -27.16 -16.85 25.65
CA SER A 297 -27.31 -17.98 26.58
C SER A 297 -28.79 -18.25 26.85
N GLN A 298 -29.21 -19.50 26.69
CA GLN A 298 -30.60 -19.95 26.94
C GLN A 298 -31.69 -19.07 26.30
N GLY A 299 -31.41 -18.49 25.13
CA GLY A 299 -32.35 -17.62 24.41
C GLY A 299 -32.30 -16.13 24.81
N ALA A 300 -31.58 -15.77 25.87
CA ALA A 300 -31.31 -14.38 26.25
C ALA A 300 -30.00 -13.87 25.63
N TYR A 301 -29.93 -12.55 25.44
CA TYR A 301 -28.78 -11.85 24.89
C TYR A 301 -28.15 -10.92 25.92
N PHE A 302 -26.83 -10.95 25.98
CA PHE A 302 -25.99 -10.26 26.97
C PHE A 302 -24.84 -9.54 26.30
N VAL A 303 -24.29 -8.55 26.98
CA VAL A 303 -23.03 -7.87 26.63
C VAL A 303 -22.07 -7.95 27.81
N LEU A 304 -20.76 -7.90 27.53
CA LEU A 304 -19.74 -7.75 28.56
C LEU A 304 -19.40 -6.27 28.74
N GLU A 305 -19.68 -5.71 29.91
CA GLU A 305 -19.40 -4.31 30.26
C GLU A 305 -18.66 -4.25 31.59
N ASN A 306 -17.49 -3.59 31.63
CA ASN A 306 -16.70 -3.43 32.87
C ASN A 306 -16.47 -4.77 33.60
N ASN A 307 -16.09 -5.82 32.85
CA ASN A 307 -15.89 -7.19 33.33
C ASN A 307 -17.15 -7.84 33.96
N ALA A 308 -18.34 -7.33 33.68
CA ALA A 308 -19.60 -7.88 34.14
C ALA A 308 -20.58 -8.17 32.99
N TRP A 309 -21.29 -9.28 33.09
CA TRP A 309 -22.34 -9.64 32.14
C TRP A 309 -23.60 -8.83 32.41
N LYS A 310 -24.10 -8.17 31.37
CA LYS A 310 -25.34 -7.38 31.43
C LYS A 310 -26.36 -7.97 30.48
N PHE A 311 -27.52 -8.36 31.02
CA PHE A 311 -28.68 -8.77 30.23
C PHE A 311 -29.20 -7.57 29.42
N ILE A 312 -29.51 -7.80 28.14
CA ILE A 312 -30.02 -6.78 27.23
C ILE A 312 -31.45 -7.06 26.79
N SER A 313 -31.71 -8.23 26.17
CA SER A 313 -33.05 -8.58 25.69
C SER A 313 -33.18 -10.08 25.46
N TRP A 314 -34.42 -10.57 25.40
CA TRP A 314 -34.76 -11.89 24.87
C TRP A 314 -34.89 -11.90 23.34
N ASN A 315 -35.02 -10.73 22.73
CA ASN A 315 -35.11 -10.54 21.28
C ASN A 315 -33.73 -10.17 20.71
N HIS A 316 -33.34 -10.82 19.61
CA HIS A 316 -32.03 -10.59 18.98
C HIS A 316 -31.88 -9.19 18.39
N ASP A 317 -32.91 -8.68 17.74
CA ASP A 317 -32.88 -7.40 17.03
C ASP A 317 -32.83 -6.23 18.01
N ASP A 318 -33.59 -6.30 19.10
CA ASP A 318 -33.50 -5.32 20.20
C ASP A 318 -32.09 -5.31 20.81
N ALA A 319 -31.51 -6.49 21.03
CA ALA A 319 -30.16 -6.62 21.56
C ALA A 319 -29.09 -6.08 20.60
N LYS A 320 -29.24 -6.33 19.29
CA LYS A 320 -28.39 -5.72 18.26
C LYS A 320 -28.53 -4.20 18.25
N LYS A 321 -29.75 -3.67 18.37
CA LYS A 321 -30.01 -2.23 18.42
C LYS A 321 -29.28 -1.57 19.59
N TYR A 322 -29.32 -2.17 20.78
CA TYR A 322 -28.56 -1.71 21.94
C TYR A 322 -27.05 -1.62 21.65
N VAL A 323 -26.46 -2.68 21.07
CA VAL A 323 -25.02 -2.71 20.72
C VAL A 323 -24.69 -1.60 19.70
N VAL A 324 -25.54 -1.44 18.69
CA VAL A 324 -25.39 -0.42 17.65
C VAL A 324 -25.42 0.99 18.24
N GLU A 325 -26.43 1.31 19.04
CA GLU A 325 -26.55 2.61 19.73
C GLU A 325 -25.34 2.88 20.62
N LYS A 326 -24.93 1.89 21.42
CA LYS A 326 -23.76 2.02 22.30
C LYS A 326 -22.47 2.27 21.54
N LYS A 327 -22.22 1.53 20.45
CA LYS A 327 -21.01 1.72 19.64
C LYS A 327 -21.03 3.05 18.89
N ASN A 328 -22.16 3.44 18.34
CA ASN A 328 -22.29 4.75 17.68
C ASN A 328 -22.11 5.91 18.67
N LYS A 329 -22.62 5.80 19.90
CA LYS A 329 -22.35 6.78 20.96
C LYS A 329 -20.86 6.89 21.31
N ALA A 330 -20.12 5.77 21.24
CA ALA A 330 -18.66 5.82 21.42
C ALA A 330 -17.96 6.49 20.23
N LEU A 331 -18.47 6.30 19.00
CA LEU A 331 -17.97 6.97 17.79
C LEU A 331 -18.26 8.47 17.79
N GLU A 332 -19.40 8.92 18.34
CA GLU A 332 -19.72 10.35 18.50
C GLU A 332 -18.67 11.09 19.34
N ASN A 333 -18.07 10.41 20.33
CA ASN A 333 -17.00 10.98 21.15
C ASN A 333 -15.62 10.94 20.47
N GLN A 334 -15.51 10.34 19.28
CA GLN A 334 -14.28 10.29 18.49
C GLN A 334 -14.30 11.40 17.43
N LEU A 335 -13.59 12.50 17.69
CA LEU A 335 -13.33 13.52 16.69
C LEU A 335 -12.24 13.03 15.73
N TYR A 336 -12.64 12.74 14.48
CA TYR A 336 -11.70 12.51 13.40
C TYR A 336 -11.46 13.83 12.65
N ALA A 337 -10.19 14.27 12.63
CA ALA A 337 -9.77 15.44 11.87
C ALA A 337 -9.14 15.02 10.53
N TYR A 338 -9.29 15.87 9.52
CA TYR A 338 -8.49 15.80 8.30
C TYR A 338 -7.54 16.99 8.29
N ASN A 339 -6.27 16.74 8.61
CA ASN A 339 -5.20 17.74 8.65
C ASN A 339 -4.74 18.24 7.26
N GLY A 340 -5.20 17.61 6.18
CA GLY A 340 -4.71 17.85 4.82
C GLY A 340 -5.43 18.95 4.05
N TYR A 341 -5.27 18.91 2.73
CA TYR A 341 -5.82 19.91 1.80
C TYR A 341 -6.70 19.26 0.72
N PHE A 342 -7.79 19.94 0.38
CA PHE A 342 -8.56 19.67 -0.84
C PHE A 342 -8.18 20.67 -1.93
N GLY A 343 -7.97 20.18 -3.16
CA GLY A 343 -7.56 20.98 -4.30
C GLY A 343 -6.04 21.01 -4.53
N GLU A 344 -5.65 21.38 -5.74
CA GLU A 344 -4.27 21.37 -6.19
C GLU A 344 -3.52 22.64 -5.75
N SER A 345 -2.25 22.47 -5.39
CA SER A 345 -1.33 23.58 -5.06
C SER A 345 -0.22 23.77 -6.08
N ASP A 346 0.03 22.77 -6.92
CA ASP A 346 0.99 22.84 -8.02
C ASP A 346 0.37 23.58 -9.20
N SER A 347 0.85 24.78 -9.49
CA SER A 347 0.35 25.63 -10.58
C SER A 347 0.61 25.05 -11.98
N SER A 348 1.43 24.00 -12.10
CA SER A 348 1.64 23.29 -13.37
C SER A 348 0.58 22.22 -13.65
N ARG A 349 -0.28 21.93 -12.67
CA ARG A 349 -1.35 20.94 -12.77
C ARG A 349 -2.71 21.61 -12.76
N GLU A 350 -3.67 20.98 -13.40
CA GLU A 350 -5.05 21.45 -13.40
C GLU A 350 -5.65 21.37 -11.99
N ASN A 351 -6.31 22.44 -11.54
CA ASN A 351 -7.12 22.43 -10.33
C ASN A 351 -8.60 22.28 -10.70
N GLY A 352 -8.94 21.10 -11.22
CA GLY A 352 -10.28 20.76 -11.69
C GLY A 352 -11.32 20.83 -10.57
N LYS A 353 -12.60 20.91 -10.97
CA LYS A 353 -13.72 21.09 -10.02
C LYS A 353 -13.78 19.91 -9.03
N LEU A 354 -13.69 20.22 -7.74
CA LEU A 354 -13.76 19.26 -6.64
C LEU A 354 -14.81 19.73 -5.63
N ASN A 355 -15.91 18.99 -5.48
CA ASN A 355 -16.97 19.30 -4.53
C ASN A 355 -16.83 18.43 -3.28
N ILE A 356 -16.97 19.04 -2.10
CA ILE A 356 -16.96 18.33 -0.81
C ILE A 356 -18.36 18.39 -0.20
N HIS A 357 -18.92 17.22 0.07
CA HIS A 357 -20.23 17.06 0.70
C HIS A 357 -20.06 16.41 2.06
N PHE A 358 -20.26 17.18 3.13
CA PHE A 358 -20.32 16.63 4.48
C PHE A 358 -21.76 16.16 4.76
N LYS A 359 -21.95 14.85 4.90
CA LYS A 359 -23.25 14.18 5.07
C LYS A 359 -23.19 13.13 6.19
N PRO A 360 -22.96 13.53 7.46
CA PRO A 360 -22.85 12.59 8.56
C PRO A 360 -24.15 11.78 8.71
N ILE A 361 -24.02 10.46 8.78
CA ILE A 361 -25.18 9.53 8.83
C ILE A 361 -25.99 9.71 10.14
N ASN A 362 -25.41 10.32 11.18
CA ASN A 362 -26.06 10.59 12.48
C ASN A 362 -26.65 12.01 12.62
N ALA A 363 -26.99 12.71 11.53
CA ALA A 363 -27.60 14.05 11.57
C ALA A 363 -29.02 14.12 12.18
N GLY A 364 -29.38 13.20 13.08
CA GLY A 364 -30.56 13.26 13.95
C GLY A 364 -30.34 14.01 15.27
N GLY A 365 -29.17 14.61 15.50
CA GLY A 365 -28.85 15.39 16.70
C GLY A 365 -28.40 16.80 16.37
N SER A 366 -29.34 17.76 16.51
CA SER A 366 -29.15 19.22 16.63
C SER A 366 -28.14 19.90 15.70
N SER A 367 -28.70 20.62 14.72
CA SER A 367 -28.06 21.78 14.07
C SER A 367 -27.53 22.78 15.12
N PHE A 368 -26.30 23.23 14.95
CA PHE A 368 -25.80 24.47 15.53
C PHE A 368 -26.05 25.64 14.57
#